data_AF-A0A0M8KMM8-F1
#
_entry.id   AF-A0A0M8KMM8-F1
#
_cell.length_a   1.000
_cell.length_b   1.000
_cell.length_c   1.000
_cell.angle_alpha   90.00
_cell.angle_beta   90.00
_cell.angle_gamma   90.00
#
_symmetry.space_group_name_H-M   'P 1'
#
loop_
_entity.id
_entity.type
_entity.pdbx_description
1 polymer ?
#
loop_
_entity_poly.entity_id
_entity_poly.type
_entity_poly.pdbx_seq_one_letter_code
_entity_poly.pdbx_strand_id
1 'polypeptide(L)'
;MNDPTPIGSALDTIDQPATEIVTAPDGTRAAIQWQGTAVTGEWITAYVESLILARLVEQWQPRTGTAEQQDKVRHANRDRLMLWHQALAGLPREGLEAAREYFVRQGPRTERWFLRPSDVSSWVRARAARKIPVGKECGKHSDQWAHDCRKCSTPLSPDEARARIAQIRATLAQRKDTP
;
A
#
# COMPACT_ATOMS: atom_id res chain seq x y z
N MET A 1 34.76 9.93 29.51
CA MET A 1 33.62 9.04 29.78
C MET A 1 32.67 9.24 28.61
N ASN A 2 32.59 8.24 27.72
CA ASN A 2 31.67 8.29 26.59
C ASN A 2 30.31 7.82 27.07
N ASP A 3 29.30 8.68 26.99
CA ASP A 3 27.92 8.28 27.22
C ASP A 3 27.55 7.15 26.23
N PRO A 4 26.93 6.07 26.70
CA PRO A 4 26.43 5.04 25.81
C PRO A 4 25.35 5.64 24.91
N THR A 5 25.59 5.61 23.61
CA THR A 5 24.62 6.02 22.59
C THR A 5 23.32 5.24 22.82
N PRO A 6 22.16 5.89 22.96
CA PRO A 6 20.90 5.19 23.16
C PRO A 6 20.65 4.28 21.94
N ILE A 7 20.33 3.02 22.23
CA ILE A 7 20.09 1.93 21.25
C ILE A 7 19.03 2.33 20.19
N GLY A 8 18.19 3.34 20.47
CA GLY A 8 17.22 3.89 19.53
C GLY A 8 17.83 4.52 18.27
N SER A 9 19.04 5.10 18.34
CA SER A 9 19.66 5.79 17.20
C SER A 9 20.24 4.83 16.14
N ALA A 10 20.46 3.56 16.50
CA ALA A 10 21.02 2.54 15.61
C ALA A 10 19.95 1.78 14.80
N LEU A 11 18.67 1.94 15.13
CA LEU A 11 17.55 1.35 14.36
C LEU A 11 17.12 2.24 13.18
N ASP A 12 17.43 3.54 13.21
CA ASP A 12 17.17 4.49 12.12
C ASP A 12 18.20 4.42 10.97
N THR A 13 19.27 3.63 11.13
CA THR A 13 20.32 3.45 10.09
C THR A 13 20.16 2.16 9.28
N ILE A 14 19.16 1.34 9.60
CA ILE A 14 18.79 0.21 8.76
C ILE A 14 17.85 0.76 7.70
N ASP A 15 18.29 0.77 6.44
CA ASP A 15 17.48 1.10 5.28
C ASP A 15 16.31 0.10 5.21
N GLN A 16 15.20 0.42 5.90
CA GLN A 16 14.07 -0.48 6.01
C GLN A 16 13.30 -0.41 4.70
N PRO A 17 13.04 -1.55 4.05
CA PRO A 17 12.24 -1.55 2.83
C PRO A 17 10.85 -1.02 3.14
N ALA A 18 10.28 -0.26 2.20
CA ALA A 18 8.88 0.14 2.26
C ALA A 18 8.00 -1.12 2.43
N THR A 19 7.40 -1.27 3.61
CA THR A 19 6.71 -2.49 4.01
C THR A 19 5.27 -2.19 4.40
N GLU A 20 4.34 -2.81 3.68
CA GLU A 20 2.91 -2.73 3.96
C GLU A 20 2.42 -4.00 4.66
N ILE A 21 1.67 -3.86 5.76
CA ILE A 21 1.00 -4.99 6.40
C ILE A 21 -0.42 -5.12 5.85
N VAL A 22 -0.68 -6.23 5.16
CA VAL A 22 -1.98 -6.56 4.59
C VAL A 22 -2.64 -7.63 5.44
N THR A 23 -3.91 -7.42 5.78
CA THR A 23 -4.73 -8.44 6.45
C THR A 23 -5.66 -9.06 5.42
N ALA A 24 -5.56 -10.36 5.24
CA ALA A 24 -6.44 -11.14 4.37
C ALA A 24 -7.83 -11.34 5.02
N PRO A 25 -8.86 -11.71 4.24
CA PRO A 25 -10.23 -11.89 4.75
C PRO A 25 -10.37 -12.94 5.85
N ASP A 26 -9.45 -13.89 5.92
CA ASP A 26 -9.35 -14.95 6.94
C ASP A 26 -8.67 -14.47 8.24
N GLY A 27 -8.28 -13.19 8.31
CA GLY A 27 -7.57 -12.60 9.45
C GLY A 27 -6.05 -12.81 9.41
N THR A 28 -5.53 -13.53 8.43
CA THR A 28 -4.09 -13.75 8.28
C THR A 28 -3.40 -12.43 7.91
N ARG A 29 -2.30 -12.10 8.59
CA ARG A 29 -1.48 -10.92 8.28
C ARG A 29 -0.27 -11.32 7.44
N ALA A 30 -0.04 -10.59 6.35
CA ALA A 30 1.14 -10.72 5.51
C ALA A 30 1.84 -9.37 5.39
N ALA A 31 3.16 -9.37 5.32
CA ALA A 31 3.96 -8.20 4.99
C ALA A 31 4.30 -8.22 3.50
N ILE A 32 3.98 -7.14 2.80
CA ILE A 32 4.43 -6.88 1.43
C ILE A 32 5.60 -5.93 1.51
N GLN A 33 6.77 -6.36 1.05
CA GLN A 33 7.90 -5.48 0.84
C GLN A 33 7.85 -4.93 -0.59
N TRP A 34 7.96 -3.62 -0.71
CA TRP A 34 8.03 -2.90 -1.97
C TRP A 34 9.48 -2.55 -2.30
N GLN A 35 9.77 -2.39 -3.58
CA GLN A 35 11.00 -1.76 -4.02
C GLN A 35 10.88 -0.24 -3.83
N GLY A 36 11.96 0.40 -3.37
CA GLY A 36 12.03 1.84 -3.17
C GLY A 36 12.18 2.25 -1.71
N THR A 37 12.13 3.56 -1.50
CA THR A 37 12.43 4.20 -0.22
C THR A 37 11.20 4.19 0.69
N ALA A 38 11.37 3.80 1.96
CA ALA A 38 10.31 3.92 2.96
C ALA A 38 9.98 5.39 3.28
N VAL A 39 8.71 5.68 3.57
CA VAL A 39 8.26 7.01 3.96
C VAL A 39 7.97 7.08 5.46
N THR A 40 8.31 8.20 6.09
CA THR A 40 7.95 8.49 7.48
C THR A 40 6.56 9.11 7.57
N GLY A 41 5.97 9.11 8.77
CA GLY A 41 4.70 9.81 8.99
C GLY A 41 4.79 11.34 8.74
N GLU A 42 5.94 11.95 9.06
CA GLU A 42 6.19 13.36 8.75
C GLU A 42 6.16 13.59 7.23
N TRP A 43 6.83 12.73 6.46
CA TRP A 43 6.82 12.80 5.01
C TRP A 43 5.41 12.64 4.43
N ILE A 44 4.63 11.69 4.95
CA ILE A 44 3.23 11.50 4.52
C ILE A 44 2.39 12.75 4.82
N THR A 45 2.62 13.41 5.95
CA THR A 45 1.92 14.65 6.30
C THR A 45 2.23 15.75 5.28
N ALA A 46 3.50 15.99 4.99
CA ALA A 46 3.92 16.95 3.98
C ALA A 46 3.39 16.60 2.57
N TYR A 47 3.35 15.31 2.24
CA TYR A 47 2.77 14.83 0.99
C TYR A 47 1.29 15.18 0.88
N VAL A 48 0.49 14.90 1.91
CA VAL A 48 -0.95 15.22 1.93
C VAL A 48 -1.19 16.71 1.85
N GLU A 49 -0.40 17.52 2.59
CA GLU A 49 -0.44 18.98 2.49
C GLU A 49 -0.17 19.46 1.06
N SER A 50 0.78 18.84 0.36
CA SER A 50 1.06 19.17 -1.04
C SER A 50 -0.13 18.87 -1.98
N LEU A 51 -0.93 17.83 -1.68
CA LEU A 51 -2.15 17.50 -2.44
C LEU A 51 -3.29 18.48 -2.14
N ILE A 52 -3.39 18.96 -0.90
CA ILE A 52 -4.35 20.02 -0.52
C ILE A 52 -4.00 21.32 -1.25
N LEU A 53 -2.72 21.71 -1.27
CA LEU A 53 -2.26 22.90 -2.00
C LEU A 53 -2.52 22.79 -3.51
N ALA A 54 -2.39 21.58 -4.07
CA ALA A 54 -2.75 21.30 -5.46
C ALA A 54 -4.27 21.22 -5.72
N ARG A 55 -5.11 21.45 -4.69
CA ARG A 55 -6.58 21.32 -4.73
C ARG A 55 -7.08 19.93 -5.13
N LEU A 56 -6.25 18.90 -4.94
CA LEU A 56 -6.59 17.51 -5.21
C LEU A 56 -7.26 16.85 -4.01
N VAL A 57 -7.04 17.37 -2.81
CA VAL A 57 -7.69 16.94 -1.58
C VAL A 57 -8.50 18.11 -1.03
N GLU A 58 -9.66 17.81 -0.46
CA GLU A 58 -10.52 18.80 0.17
C GLU A 58 -9.74 19.58 1.22
N GLN A 59 -9.84 20.92 1.17
CA GLN A 59 -9.19 21.78 2.15
C GLN A 59 -9.73 21.46 3.55
N TRP A 60 -8.82 21.33 4.51
CA TRP A 60 -9.21 21.05 5.89
C TRP A 60 -9.78 22.28 6.57
N GLN A 61 -10.67 22.05 7.53
CA GLN A 61 -11.38 23.14 8.18
C GLN A 61 -10.41 24.05 8.94
N PRO A 62 -10.44 25.37 8.71
CA PRO A 62 -9.64 26.32 9.47
C PRO A 62 -10.12 26.36 10.93
N ARG A 63 -9.20 26.62 11.85
CA ARG A 63 -9.52 26.77 13.28
C ARG A 63 -10.17 28.13 13.52
N THR A 64 -11.49 28.20 13.40
CA THR A 64 -12.28 29.40 13.68
C THR A 64 -13.34 29.11 14.74
N GLY A 65 -13.83 30.16 15.41
CA GLY A 65 -14.87 30.03 16.43
C GLY A 65 -14.36 29.85 17.86
N THR A 66 -15.22 29.34 18.74
CA THR A 66 -14.95 29.15 20.18
C THR A 66 -13.90 28.05 20.42
N ALA A 67 -13.32 27.99 21.63
CA ALA A 67 -12.35 26.96 21.98
C ALA A 67 -12.88 25.53 21.75
N GLU A 68 -14.14 25.28 22.09
CA GLU A 68 -14.79 23.98 21.86
C GLU A 68 -14.93 23.65 20.36
N GLN A 69 -15.27 24.64 19.54
CA GLN A 69 -15.37 24.47 18.09
C GLN A 69 -13.98 24.20 17.48
N GLN A 70 -12.95 24.91 17.93
CA GLN A 70 -11.57 24.70 17.50
C GLN A 70 -11.04 23.30 17.86
N ASP A 71 -11.41 22.78 19.03
CA ASP A 71 -11.02 21.43 19.46
C ASP A 71 -11.73 20.32 18.67
N LYS A 72 -13.00 20.53 18.31
CA LYS A 72 -13.72 19.62 17.39
C LYS A 72 -13.07 19.62 16.00
N VAL A 73 -12.75 20.79 15.45
CA VAL A 73 -12.04 20.91 14.16
C VAL A 73 -10.67 20.23 14.21
N ARG A 74 -9.93 20.38 15.32
CA ARG A 74 -8.63 19.74 15.52
C ARG A 74 -8.73 18.21 15.49
N HIS A 75 -9.71 17.65 16.20
CA HIS A 75 -9.95 16.20 16.19
C HIS A 75 -10.34 15.72 14.79
N ALA A 76 -11.29 16.38 14.13
CA ALA A 76 -11.73 15.99 12.79
C ALA A 76 -10.58 16.03 11.76
N ASN A 77 -9.73 17.06 11.78
CA ASN A 77 -8.58 17.15 10.89
C ASN A 77 -7.53 16.07 11.22
N ARG A 78 -7.32 15.75 12.50
CA ARG A 78 -6.44 14.65 12.92
C ARG A 78 -6.95 13.30 12.42
N ASP A 79 -8.23 13.02 12.55
CA ASP A 79 -8.84 11.76 12.10
C ASP A 79 -8.71 11.60 10.58
N ARG A 80 -8.93 12.70 9.83
CA ARG A 80 -8.69 12.74 8.38
C ARG A 80 -7.23 12.43 8.04
N LEU A 81 -6.27 13.06 8.71
CA LEU A 81 -4.84 12.79 8.49
C LEU A 81 -4.49 11.33 8.82
N MET A 82 -5.05 10.76 9.88
CA MET A 82 -4.83 9.36 10.25
C MET A 82 -5.28 8.39 9.16
N LEU A 83 -6.40 8.65 8.49
CA LEU A 83 -6.85 7.84 7.35
C LEU A 83 -5.85 7.87 6.18
N TRP A 84 -5.23 9.03 5.93
CA TRP A 84 -4.18 9.16 4.93
C TRP A 84 -2.91 8.39 5.34
N HIS A 85 -2.48 8.54 6.58
CA HIS A 85 -1.34 7.78 7.12
C HIS A 85 -1.56 6.28 6.99
N GLN A 86 -2.71 5.78 7.43
CA GLN A 86 -3.01 4.35 7.40
C GLN A 86 -3.04 3.79 5.97
N ALA A 87 -3.50 4.57 4.99
CA ALA A 87 -3.58 4.12 3.61
C ALA A 87 -2.24 4.17 2.86
N LEU A 88 -1.36 5.11 3.23
CA LEU A 88 -0.10 5.38 2.52
C LEU A 88 1.14 4.80 3.23
N ALA A 89 1.03 4.48 4.52
CA ALA A 89 2.11 3.87 5.28
C ALA A 89 2.58 2.57 4.63
N GLY A 90 3.91 2.43 4.52
CA GLY A 90 4.54 1.26 3.93
C GLY A 90 4.62 1.27 2.40
N LEU A 91 4.01 2.25 1.71
CA LEU A 91 4.19 2.41 0.27
C LEU A 91 5.51 3.14 -0.05
N PRO A 92 6.13 2.84 -1.20
CA PRO A 92 7.41 3.45 -1.56
C PRO A 92 7.25 4.92 -1.95
N ARG A 93 8.19 5.76 -1.51
CA ARG A 93 8.23 7.21 -1.75
C ARG A 93 8.08 7.56 -3.22
N GLU A 94 8.84 6.88 -4.08
CA GLU A 94 8.88 7.11 -5.52
C GLU A 94 7.52 6.86 -6.16
N GLY A 95 6.80 5.84 -5.68
CA GLY A 95 5.45 5.54 -6.11
C GLY A 95 4.47 6.66 -5.74
N LEU A 96 4.58 7.20 -4.53
CA LEU A 96 3.72 8.28 -4.04
C LEU A 96 3.99 9.60 -4.77
N GLU A 97 5.26 9.93 -5.02
CA GLU A 97 5.66 11.08 -5.83
C GLU A 97 5.11 10.98 -7.27
N ALA A 98 5.29 9.82 -7.91
CA ALA A 98 4.72 9.57 -9.24
C ALA A 98 3.19 9.65 -9.27
N ALA A 99 2.52 9.18 -8.20
CA ALA A 99 1.07 9.30 -8.08
C ALA A 99 0.64 10.77 -8.01
N ARG A 100 1.35 11.59 -7.23
CA ARG A 100 1.08 13.03 -7.14
C ARG A 100 1.21 13.69 -8.50
N GLU A 101 2.32 13.48 -9.21
CA GLU A 101 2.52 14.04 -10.56
C GLU A 101 1.42 13.61 -11.53
N TYR A 102 1.01 12.34 -11.46
CA TYR A 102 -0.10 11.83 -12.26
C TYR A 102 -1.40 12.58 -11.97
N PHE A 103 -1.80 12.69 -10.70
CA PHE A 103 -3.07 13.32 -10.33
C PHE A 103 -3.07 14.84 -10.51
N VAL A 104 -1.92 15.51 -10.36
CA VAL A 104 -1.79 16.93 -10.72
C VAL A 104 -2.09 17.16 -12.20
N ARG A 105 -1.62 16.27 -13.07
CA ARG A 105 -1.80 16.39 -14.52
C ARG A 105 -3.16 15.89 -15.02
N GLN A 106 -3.70 14.83 -14.42
CA GLN A 106 -4.85 14.10 -14.95
C GLN A 106 -6.12 14.29 -14.11
N GLY A 107 -6.00 14.82 -12.90
CA GLY A 107 -7.08 14.89 -11.93
C GLY A 107 -7.51 13.51 -11.40
N PRO A 108 -8.50 13.47 -10.49
CA PRO A 108 -9.08 12.24 -9.98
C PRO A 108 -9.73 11.41 -11.10
N ARG A 109 -9.59 10.09 -11.04
CA ARG A 109 -10.22 9.15 -12.01
C ARG A 109 -11.72 8.94 -11.81
N THR A 110 -12.28 9.46 -10.73
CA THR A 110 -13.68 9.26 -10.34
C THR A 110 -14.49 10.51 -10.64
N GLU A 111 -15.83 10.40 -10.73
CA GLU A 111 -16.76 11.55 -10.84
C GLU A 111 -16.68 12.56 -9.69
N ARG A 112 -15.85 12.27 -8.68
CA ARG A 112 -15.61 13.11 -7.50
C ARG A 112 -14.50 14.11 -7.78
N TRP A 113 -14.65 15.30 -7.20
CA TRP A 113 -13.71 16.41 -7.32
C TRP A 113 -12.42 16.23 -6.51
N PHE A 114 -12.44 15.42 -5.45
CA PHE A 114 -11.31 15.23 -4.55
C PHE A 114 -10.87 13.77 -4.45
N LEU A 115 -9.56 13.58 -4.27
CA LEU A 115 -8.93 12.30 -4.01
C LEU A 115 -9.27 11.80 -2.60
N ARG A 116 -9.46 10.48 -2.51
CA ARG A 116 -9.47 9.74 -1.26
C ARG A 116 -8.12 9.05 -1.03
N PRO A 117 -7.77 8.70 0.22
CA PRO A 117 -6.56 7.91 0.50
C PRO A 117 -6.47 6.60 -0.31
N SER A 118 -7.62 5.96 -0.56
CA SER A 118 -7.73 4.74 -1.37
C SER A 118 -7.34 4.95 -2.84
N ASP A 119 -7.58 6.14 -3.39
CA ASP A 119 -7.33 6.42 -4.81
C ASP A 119 -5.81 6.46 -5.06
N VAL A 120 -5.08 7.14 -4.19
CA VAL A 120 -3.61 7.22 -4.25
C VAL A 120 -2.99 5.85 -3.95
N SER A 121 -3.38 5.23 -2.84
CA SER A 121 -2.77 3.96 -2.43
C SER A 121 -3.03 2.83 -3.44
N SER A 122 -4.22 2.75 -4.02
CA SER A 122 -4.51 1.75 -5.08
C SER A 122 -3.73 2.04 -6.36
N TRP A 123 -3.58 3.31 -6.73
CA TRP A 123 -2.80 3.69 -7.91
C TRP A 123 -1.34 3.28 -7.77
N VAL A 124 -0.75 3.49 -6.59
CA VAL A 124 0.63 3.10 -6.25
C VAL A 124 0.77 1.60 -6.23
N ARG A 125 -0.07 0.86 -5.49
CA ARG A 125 0.01 -0.62 -5.42
C ARG A 125 -0.07 -1.30 -6.77
N ALA A 126 -0.83 -0.73 -7.71
CA ALA A 126 -0.96 -1.27 -9.07
C ALA A 126 0.31 -1.10 -9.92
N ARG A 127 1.26 -0.24 -9.51
CA ARG A 127 2.43 0.16 -10.30
C ARG A 127 3.77 -0.05 -9.60
N ALA A 128 3.78 -0.04 -8.27
CA ALA A 128 4.97 -0.29 -7.47
C ALA A 128 5.43 -1.74 -7.67
N ALA A 129 6.73 -1.91 -7.85
CA ALA A 129 7.33 -3.24 -7.91
C ALA A 129 7.42 -3.82 -6.49
N ARG A 130 7.04 -5.09 -6.33
CA ARG A 130 7.28 -5.81 -5.08
C ARG A 130 8.75 -6.22 -5.00
N LYS A 131 9.32 -6.17 -3.80
CA LYS A 131 10.63 -6.76 -3.53
C LYS A 131 10.47 -8.27 -3.53
N ILE A 132 11.25 -8.96 -4.36
CA ILE A 132 11.24 -10.42 -4.44
C ILE A 132 12.23 -10.94 -3.39
N PRO A 133 11.80 -11.78 -2.44
CA PRO A 133 12.73 -12.39 -1.49
C PRO A 133 13.75 -13.27 -2.21
N VAL A 134 15.00 -13.27 -1.73
CA VAL A 134 16.07 -14.09 -2.29
C VAL A 134 15.66 -15.57 -2.28
N GLY A 135 15.82 -16.24 -3.42
CA GLY A 135 15.44 -17.64 -3.62
C GLY A 135 13.95 -17.86 -3.91
N LYS A 136 13.16 -16.78 -4.03
CA LYS A 136 11.75 -16.84 -4.46
C LYS A 136 11.56 -16.33 -5.88
N GLU A 137 12.60 -15.85 -6.54
CA GLU A 137 12.56 -15.44 -7.93
C GLU A 137 12.10 -16.58 -8.84
N CYS A 138 11.44 -16.24 -9.94
CA CYS A 138 11.16 -17.24 -10.96
C CYS A 138 12.48 -17.72 -11.55
N GLY A 139 12.68 -19.05 -11.60
CA GLY A 139 13.90 -19.65 -12.14
C GLY A 139 14.20 -19.29 -13.60
N LYS A 140 13.23 -18.75 -14.35
CA LYS A 140 13.41 -18.25 -15.72
C LYS A 140 13.42 -16.72 -15.83
N HIS A 141 12.89 -16.00 -14.83
CA HIS A 141 12.69 -14.56 -14.84
C HIS A 141 12.98 -13.97 -13.47
N SER A 142 14.22 -13.57 -13.23
CA SER A 142 14.66 -13.08 -11.92
C SER A 142 13.95 -11.80 -11.48
N ASP A 143 13.37 -11.05 -12.42
CA ASP A 143 12.56 -9.86 -12.20
C ASP A 143 11.13 -10.16 -11.73
N GLN A 144 10.73 -11.43 -11.61
CA GLN A 144 9.37 -11.82 -11.25
C GLN A 144 9.35 -12.85 -10.13
N TRP A 145 8.31 -12.81 -9.31
CA TRP A 145 8.14 -13.78 -8.24
C TRP A 145 7.71 -15.13 -8.82
N ALA A 146 8.32 -16.24 -8.40
CA ALA A 146 8.02 -17.57 -8.95
C ALA A 146 6.52 -17.92 -8.92
N HIS A 147 5.81 -17.48 -7.88
CA HIS A 147 4.38 -17.74 -7.71
C HIS A 147 3.49 -16.95 -8.68
N ASP A 148 3.91 -15.78 -9.17
CA ASP A 148 3.08 -14.87 -9.99
C ASP A 148 3.71 -14.47 -11.33
N CYS A 149 4.78 -15.15 -11.72
CA CYS A 149 5.55 -14.80 -12.90
C CYS A 149 4.67 -14.80 -14.15
N ARG A 150 4.26 -13.61 -14.60
CA ARG A 150 3.38 -13.39 -15.75
C ARG A 150 3.94 -13.95 -17.05
N LYS A 151 5.28 -13.97 -17.17
CA LYS A 151 5.98 -14.54 -18.33
C LYS A 151 5.97 -16.08 -18.34
N CYS A 152 5.86 -16.72 -17.17
CA CYS A 152 5.76 -18.17 -17.02
C CYS A 152 4.32 -18.67 -16.81
N SER A 153 3.43 -17.83 -16.30
CA SER A 153 2.01 -18.12 -16.17
C SER A 153 1.39 -17.97 -17.56
N THR A 154 1.52 -19.00 -18.39
CA THR A 154 0.67 -19.13 -19.55
C THR A 154 -0.77 -19.22 -19.03
N PRO A 155 -1.68 -18.33 -19.45
CA PRO A 155 -3.09 -18.50 -19.13
C PRO A 155 -3.50 -19.88 -19.63
N LEU A 156 -4.07 -20.71 -18.74
CA LEU A 156 -4.60 -22.00 -19.16
C LEU A 156 -5.66 -21.75 -20.23
N SER A 157 -5.67 -22.60 -21.25
CA SER A 157 -6.80 -22.59 -22.18
C SER A 157 -8.10 -22.82 -21.41
N PRO A 158 -9.26 -22.31 -21.89
CA PRO A 158 -10.54 -22.46 -21.21
C PRO A 158 -10.89 -23.92 -20.88
N ASP A 159 -10.44 -24.87 -21.70
CA ASP A 159 -10.71 -26.29 -21.51
C ASP A 159 -9.80 -26.91 -20.44
N GLU A 160 -8.52 -26.55 -20.40
CA GLU A 160 -7.62 -26.96 -19.31
C GLU A 160 -8.03 -26.37 -17.97
N ALA A 161 -8.51 -25.11 -17.96
CA ALA A 161 -9.04 -24.49 -16.75
C ALA A 161 -10.27 -25.25 -16.23
N ARG A 162 -11.21 -25.62 -17.12
CA ARG A 162 -12.39 -26.43 -16.77
C ARG A 162 -12.00 -27.81 -16.23
N ALA A 163 -11.04 -28.48 -16.86
CA ALA A 163 -10.54 -29.77 -16.40
C ALA A 163 -9.90 -29.68 -15.00
N ARG A 164 -9.07 -28.65 -14.75
CA ARG A 164 -8.47 -28.40 -13.43
C ARG A 164 -9.51 -28.11 -12.35
N ILE A 165 -10.52 -27.30 -12.67
CA ILE A 165 -11.63 -27.02 -11.73
C ILE A 165 -12.40 -28.31 -11.40
N ALA A 166 -12.65 -29.17 -12.38
CA ALA A 166 -13.30 -30.46 -12.16
C ALA A 166 -12.44 -31.38 -11.26
N GLN A 167 -11.13 -31.44 -11.50
CA GLN A 167 -10.18 -32.20 -10.68
C GLN A 167 -10.13 -31.71 -9.22
N ILE A 168 -10.10 -30.39 -9.02
CA ILE A 168 -10.12 -29.77 -7.68
C ILE A 168 -11.44 -30.09 -6.97
N ARG A 169 -12.58 -30.02 -7.67
CA ARG A 169 -13.89 -30.41 -7.10
C ARG A 169 -13.94 -31.88 -6.70
N ALA A 170 -13.40 -32.76 -7.53
CA ALA A 170 -13.33 -34.20 -7.24
C ALA A 170 -12.45 -34.50 -6.01
N THR A 171 -11.29 -33.85 -5.90
CA THR A 171 -10.41 -34.00 -4.72
C THR A 171 -11.01 -33.41 -3.45
N LEU A 172 -11.74 -32.29 -3.54
CA LEU A 172 -12.46 -31.72 -2.40
C LEU A 172 -13.64 -32.60 -1.95
N ALA A 173 -14.35 -33.24 -2.89
CA ALA A 173 -15.40 -34.20 -2.58
C ALA A 173 -14.84 -35.41 -1.84
N GLN A 174 -13.74 -36.00 -2.34
CA GLN A 174 -13.07 -37.13 -1.67
C GLN A 174 -12.60 -36.80 -0.24
N ARG A 175 -12.17 -35.56 0.01
CA ARG A 175 -11.77 -35.10 1.36
C ARG A 175 -12.96 -34.91 2.31
N LYS A 176 -14.17 -34.67 1.80
CA LYS A 176 -15.39 -34.60 2.62
C LYS A 176 -15.93 -35.98 2.98
N ASP A 177 -15.63 -36.99 2.17
CA ASP A 177 -16.12 -38.37 2.33
C ASP A 177 -15.14 -39.27 3.09
N THR A 178 -14.02 -38.72 3.59
CA THR A 178 -13.10 -39.45 4.48
C THR A 178 -13.45 -39.10 5.94
N PRO A 179 -13.92 -40.04 6.77
CA PRO A 179 -14.35 -39.79 8.15
C PRO A 179 -13.21 -39.36 9.09
#